data_AF-A0A8J3BH04-F1
#
_entry.id   AF-A0A8J3BH04-F1
#
_cell.length_a   1.000
_cell.length_b   1.000
_cell.length_c   1.000
_cell.angle_alpha   90.00
_cell.angle_beta   90.00
_cell.angle_gamma   90.00
#
_symmetry.space_group_name_H-M   'P 1'
#
loop_
_entity.id
_entity.type
_entity.pdbx_description
1 polymer ?
#
loop_
_entity_poly.entity_id
_entity_poly.type
_entity_poly.pdbx_seq_one_letter_code
_entity_poly.pdbx_strand_id
1 'polypeptide(L)'
;MDTMLDFFLYNEISPKETLGPNARTLEANIKKRINALVSIVKDIEKNQTKPTTAMLQLLFEKTPAKQKQPLLVEVKKSNKPVNDPFFATSLEAIELRKEKNALKRDLRETKQQFEDILFSKIRIVKSSFGKPRLHLDMALEDYEALKEKIKNE
;
A
#
# COMPACT_ATOMS: atom_id res chain seq x y z
N MET A 1 5.09 -45.20 50.65
CA MET A 1 4.43 -45.30 49.34
C MET A 1 3.68 -44.03 49.01
N ASP A 2 3.15 -43.34 50.02
CA ASP A 2 2.39 -42.08 49.89
C ASP A 2 3.14 -40.99 49.11
N THR A 3 4.44 -40.80 49.37
CA THR A 3 5.27 -39.79 48.67
C THR A 3 5.38 -39.98 47.16
N MET A 4 5.29 -41.22 46.68
CA MET A 4 5.38 -41.52 45.25
C MET A 4 4.03 -41.31 44.55
N LEU A 5 2.92 -41.59 45.23
CA LEU A 5 1.58 -41.28 44.73
C LEU A 5 1.33 -39.76 44.71
N ASP A 6 1.77 -39.06 45.75
CA ASP A 6 1.70 -37.59 45.84
C ASP A 6 2.49 -36.90 44.73
N PHE A 7 3.63 -37.48 44.31
CA PHE A 7 4.41 -36.96 43.18
C PHE A 7 3.61 -36.98 41.87
N PHE A 8 2.92 -38.08 41.56
CA PHE A 8 2.09 -38.17 40.35
C PHE A 8 0.89 -37.22 40.41
N LEU A 9 0.28 -37.09 41.59
CA LEU A 9 -0.85 -36.18 41.80
C LEU A 9 -0.43 -34.71 41.65
N TYR A 10 0.68 -34.32 42.30
CA TYR A 10 1.19 -32.95 42.30
C TYR A 10 1.68 -32.50 40.91
N ASN A 11 2.29 -33.41 40.15
CA ASN A 11 2.78 -33.11 38.81
C ASN A 11 1.72 -33.37 37.73
N GLU A 12 0.51 -33.82 38.09
CA GLU A 12 -0.59 -34.17 37.19
C GLU A 12 -0.19 -35.19 36.10
N ILE A 13 0.74 -36.10 36.43
CA ILE A 13 1.23 -37.13 35.50
C ILE A 13 0.61 -38.46 35.87
N SER A 14 0.13 -39.22 34.88
CA SER A 14 -0.41 -40.55 35.15
C SER A 14 0.72 -41.54 35.50
N PRO A 15 0.57 -42.39 36.53
CA PRO A 15 1.54 -43.45 36.85
C PRO A 15 1.76 -44.45 35.70
N LYS A 16 0.85 -44.48 34.73
CA LYS A 16 0.93 -45.33 33.53
C LYS A 16 1.50 -44.59 32.31
N GLU A 17 1.80 -43.30 32.43
CA GLU A 17 2.29 -42.47 31.34
C GLU A 17 3.82 -42.58 31.22
N THR A 18 4.29 -42.90 30.02
CA THR A 18 5.72 -42.97 29.74
C THR A 18 6.21 -41.59 29.29
N LEU A 19 6.90 -40.86 30.16
CA LEU A 19 7.46 -39.52 29.87
C LEU A 19 8.62 -39.51 28.86
N GLY A 20 8.82 -40.61 28.13
CA GLY A 20 9.97 -40.82 27.26
C GLY A 20 11.30 -40.91 28.03
N PRO A 21 12.40 -41.19 27.33
CA PRO A 21 13.67 -41.51 27.97
C PRO A 21 14.38 -40.32 28.63
N ASN A 22 14.05 -39.06 28.29
CA ASN A 22 14.71 -37.87 28.86
C ASN A 22 13.87 -36.59 28.64
N ALA A 23 13.72 -35.74 29.66
CA ALA A 23 13.09 -34.42 29.52
C ALA A 23 13.71 -33.55 28.40
N ARG A 24 15.00 -33.76 28.11
CA ARG A 24 15.72 -33.10 27.00
C ARG A 24 15.19 -33.46 25.62
N THR A 25 14.70 -34.69 25.39
CA THR A 25 14.14 -35.07 24.07
C THR A 25 12.77 -34.45 23.88
N LEU A 26 11.97 -34.34 24.95
CA LEU A 26 10.69 -33.63 24.94
C LEU A 26 10.91 -32.14 24.64
N GLU A 27 11.86 -31.48 25.30
CA GLU A 27 12.21 -30.08 25.04
C GLU A 27 12.64 -29.86 23.57
N ALA A 28 13.47 -30.76 23.02
CA ALA A 28 13.90 -30.69 21.63
C ALA A 28 12.72 -30.83 20.64
N ASN A 29 11.77 -31.71 20.94
CA ASN A 29 10.57 -31.89 20.13
C ASN A 29 9.66 -30.66 20.19
N ILE A 30 9.47 -30.07 21.36
CA ILE A 30 8.70 -28.84 21.54
C ILE A 30 9.35 -27.67 20.78
N LYS A 31 10.67 -27.49 20.89
CA LYS A 31 11.42 -26.46 20.13
C LYS A 31 11.25 -26.61 18.62
N LYS A 32 11.34 -27.85 18.09
CA LYS A 32 11.10 -28.12 16.66
C LYS A 32 9.68 -27.73 16.24
N ARG A 33 8.67 -28.07 17.04
CA ARG A 33 7.27 -27.72 16.76
C ARG A 33 7.06 -26.20 16.77
N ILE A 34 7.62 -25.49 17.75
CA ILE A 34 7.52 -24.03 17.81
C ILE A 34 8.19 -23.38 16.58
N ASN A 35 9.38 -23.84 16.19
CA ASN A 35 10.05 -23.32 14.99
C ASN A 35 9.23 -23.54 13.71
N ALA A 36 8.58 -24.71 13.59
CA ALA A 36 7.69 -24.99 12.47
C ALA A 36 6.47 -24.05 12.48
N LEU A 37 5.84 -23.85 13.65
CA LEU A 37 4.73 -22.92 13.80
C LEU A 37 5.12 -21.48 13.45
N VAL A 38 6.28 -21.00 13.93
CA VAL A 38 6.81 -19.67 13.58
C VAL A 38 7.00 -19.54 12.07
N SER A 39 7.48 -20.61 11.42
CA SER A 39 7.68 -20.61 9.97
C SER A 39 6.36 -20.54 9.22
N ILE A 40 5.34 -21.27 9.67
CA ILE A 40 3.99 -21.23 9.11
C ILE A 40 3.38 -19.84 9.27
N VAL A 41 3.45 -19.25 10.47
CA VAL A 41 2.91 -17.90 10.73
C VAL A 41 3.61 -16.86 9.87
N LYS A 42 4.94 -16.93 9.73
CA LYS A 42 5.70 -16.04 8.83
C LYS A 42 5.32 -16.20 7.37
N ASP A 43 5.04 -17.42 6.92
CA ASP A 43 4.62 -17.68 5.55
C ASP A 43 3.22 -17.10 5.26
N ILE A 44 2.28 -17.31 6.18
CA ILE A 44 0.95 -16.67 6.15
C ILE A 44 1.09 -15.15 6.12
N GLU A 45 1.99 -14.59 6.94
CA GLU A 45 2.22 -13.15 6.98
C GLU A 45 2.74 -12.61 5.64
N LYS A 46 3.72 -13.30 5.05
CA LYS A 46 4.35 -12.89 3.79
C LYS A 46 3.40 -13.02 2.60
N ASN A 47 2.68 -14.13 2.50
CA ASN A 47 1.96 -14.49 1.28
C ASN A 47 0.49 -14.07 1.30
N GLN A 48 -0.11 -13.88 2.49
CA GLN A 48 -1.54 -13.56 2.62
C GLN A 48 -1.76 -12.19 3.25
N THR A 49 -1.34 -11.98 4.50
CA THR A 49 -1.81 -10.79 5.25
C THR A 49 -1.12 -9.49 4.82
N LYS A 50 0.18 -9.50 4.51
CA LYS A 50 0.90 -8.31 3.99
C LYS A 50 0.36 -7.80 2.65
N PRO A 51 0.23 -8.62 1.59
CA PRO A 51 -0.30 -8.13 0.32
C PRO A 51 -1.75 -7.67 0.45
N THR A 52 -2.60 -8.37 1.22
CA THR A 52 -3.98 -7.92 1.47
C THR A 52 -4.02 -6.56 2.19
N THR A 53 -3.15 -6.36 3.18
CA THR A 53 -3.05 -5.06 3.88
C THR A 53 -2.62 -3.95 2.94
N ALA A 54 -1.62 -4.20 2.08
CA ALA A 54 -1.18 -3.24 1.07
C ALA A 54 -2.30 -2.91 0.07
N MET A 55 -3.03 -3.92 -0.41
CA MET A 55 -4.18 -3.72 -1.30
C MET A 55 -5.28 -2.87 -0.64
N LEU A 56 -5.60 -3.13 0.63
CA LEU A 56 -6.60 -2.34 1.36
C LEU A 56 -6.13 -0.90 1.61
N GLN A 57 -4.85 -0.69 1.92
CA GLN A 57 -4.27 0.66 2.04
C GLN A 57 -4.36 1.43 0.72
N LEU A 58 -4.13 0.77 -0.41
CA LEU A 58 -4.28 1.36 -1.74
C LEU A 58 -5.75 1.70 -2.05
N LEU A 59 -6.68 0.81 -1.73
CA LEU A 59 -8.12 1.01 -1.98
C LEU A 59 -8.72 2.16 -1.17
N PHE A 60 -8.29 2.32 0.07
CA PHE A 60 -8.87 3.32 0.96
C PHE A 60 -8.17 4.66 0.91
N GLU A 61 -7.09 4.83 0.12
CA GLU A 61 -6.21 6.02 0.12
C GLU A 61 -5.82 6.48 1.54
N LYS A 62 -5.96 5.58 2.54
CA LYS A 62 -5.82 5.91 3.95
C LYS A 62 -4.35 5.88 4.26
N THR A 63 -3.80 7.06 4.47
CA THR A 63 -2.67 7.30 5.37
C THR A 63 -3.15 7.15 6.81
N PRO A 64 -2.91 6.03 7.52
CA PRO A 64 -2.82 6.12 8.97
C PRO A 64 -1.47 6.75 9.29
N ALA A 65 -1.51 7.91 9.96
CA ALA A 65 -0.37 8.52 10.60
C ALA A 65 0.44 7.44 11.31
N LYS A 66 1.77 7.40 11.07
CA LYS A 66 2.71 6.57 11.81
C LYS A 66 2.49 6.80 13.31
N GLN A 67 1.72 5.93 13.96
CA GLN A 67 1.78 5.82 15.41
C GLN A 67 3.15 5.22 15.70
N LYS A 68 4.04 6.08 16.19
CA LYS A 68 5.39 5.73 16.63
C LYS A 68 5.27 4.63 17.70
N GLN A 69 5.48 3.38 17.31
CA GLN A 69 5.80 2.33 18.29
C GLN A 69 7.30 2.38 18.57
N PRO A 70 7.73 2.24 19.85
CA PRO A 70 9.12 2.43 20.23
C PRO A 70 10.00 1.34 19.64
N LEU A 71 11.14 1.77 19.09
CA LEU A 71 12.17 0.90 18.52
C LEU A 71 12.77 -0.01 19.61
N LEU A 72 12.69 -1.33 19.38
CA LEU A 72 13.60 -2.30 20.00
C LEU A 72 14.50 -2.89 18.91
N VAL A 73 15.78 -2.54 18.99
CA VAL A 73 16.93 -3.00 18.19
C VAL A 73 17.73 -3.93 19.14
N GLU A 74 18.31 -5.11 18.82
CA GLU A 74 19.13 -5.62 17.70
C GLU A 74 19.10 -7.19 17.76
N VAL A 75 19.42 -8.02 16.75
CA VAL A 75 20.76 -8.39 16.22
C VAL A 75 20.65 -9.01 14.82
N LYS A 76 21.70 -8.78 14.01
CA LYS A 76 21.83 -8.93 12.55
C LYS A 76 22.15 -10.34 12.01
N LYS A 77 21.90 -10.46 10.69
CA LYS A 77 22.37 -11.39 9.63
C LYS A 77 21.35 -12.48 9.29
N SER A 78 20.75 -12.51 8.09
CA SER A 78 21.36 -12.34 6.76
C SER A 78 20.71 -11.27 5.90
N ASN A 79 21.49 -10.27 5.49
CA ASN A 79 21.18 -9.42 4.34
C ASN A 79 21.39 -10.26 3.08
N LYS A 80 20.32 -10.87 2.56
CA LYS A 80 20.17 -10.98 1.12
C LYS A 80 19.15 -9.90 0.75
N PRO A 81 19.49 -8.92 -0.11
CA PRO A 81 18.44 -8.13 -0.73
C PRO A 81 17.61 -9.15 -1.51
N VAL A 82 16.40 -9.40 -1.04
CA VAL A 82 15.40 -10.10 -1.83
C VAL A 82 15.00 -9.08 -2.90
N ASN A 83 15.86 -8.94 -3.92
CA ASN A 83 15.52 -8.39 -5.23
C ASN A 83 14.57 -9.41 -5.86
N ASP A 84 13.36 -9.53 -5.32
CA ASP A 84 12.27 -10.23 -5.99
C ASP A 84 11.82 -9.27 -7.11
N PRO A 85 12.16 -9.53 -8.39
CA PRO A 85 11.84 -8.62 -9.49
C PRO A 85 10.34 -8.38 -9.58
N PHE A 86 9.55 -9.36 -9.12
CA PHE A 86 8.10 -9.29 -9.03
C PHE A 86 7.59 -8.09 -8.21
N PHE A 87 8.19 -7.80 -7.04
CA PHE A 87 7.73 -6.69 -6.20
C PHE A 87 8.22 -5.34 -6.74
N ALA A 88 9.46 -5.26 -7.23
CA ALA A 88 9.98 -4.03 -7.85
C ALA A 88 9.15 -3.65 -9.09
N THR A 89 8.88 -4.61 -9.98
CA THR A 89 8.03 -4.40 -11.15
C THR A 89 6.58 -4.09 -10.75
N SER A 90 6.07 -4.67 -9.66
CA SER A 90 4.72 -4.34 -9.18
C SER A 90 4.62 -2.91 -8.64
N LEU A 91 5.64 -2.43 -7.92
CA LEU A 91 5.68 -1.07 -7.39
C LEU A 91 5.85 -0.05 -8.50
N GLU A 92 6.77 -0.29 -9.42
CA GLU A 92 6.98 0.54 -10.61
C GLU A 92 5.71 0.60 -11.47
N ALA A 93 5.04 -0.55 -11.68
CA ALA A 93 3.76 -0.58 -12.40
C ALA A 93 2.64 0.19 -11.67
N ILE A 94 2.67 0.25 -10.33
CA ILE A 94 1.72 1.03 -9.53
C ILE A 94 2.02 2.53 -9.65
N GLU A 95 3.29 2.93 -9.54
CA GLU A 95 3.73 4.31 -9.70
C GLU A 95 3.37 4.85 -11.08
N LEU A 96 3.69 4.09 -12.14
CA LEU A 96 3.32 4.44 -13.51
C LEU A 96 1.81 4.56 -13.70
N ARG A 97 1.01 3.70 -13.07
CA ARG A 97 -0.46 3.80 -13.11
C ARG A 97 -0.95 5.07 -12.39
N LYS A 98 -0.34 5.42 -11.26
CA LYS A 98 -0.68 6.63 -10.50
C LYS A 98 -0.38 7.88 -11.32
N GLU A 99 0.80 7.95 -11.93
CA GLU A 99 1.18 9.05 -12.83
C GLU A 99 0.25 9.15 -14.03
N LYS A 100 -0.03 8.02 -14.70
CA LYS A 100 -0.97 7.99 -15.83
C LYS A 100 -2.37 8.47 -15.44
N ASN A 101 -2.84 8.09 -14.26
CA ASN A 101 -4.14 8.52 -13.76
C ASN A 101 -4.15 10.01 -13.41
N ALA A 102 -3.07 10.53 -12.82
CA ALA A 102 -2.91 11.96 -12.55
C ALA A 102 -2.93 12.76 -13.86
N LEU A 103 -2.06 12.41 -14.82
CA LEU A 103 -2.03 13.03 -16.15
C LEU A 103 -3.38 12.98 -16.86
N LYS A 104 -4.13 11.87 -16.72
CA LYS A 104 -5.47 11.75 -17.32
C LYS A 104 -6.49 12.66 -16.65
N ARG A 105 -6.36 12.94 -15.35
CA ARG A 105 -7.19 13.93 -14.64
C ARG A 105 -6.85 15.34 -15.10
N ASP A 106 -5.56 15.69 -15.13
CA ASP A 106 -5.10 17.01 -15.57
C ASP A 106 -5.55 17.30 -17.01
N LEU A 107 -5.43 16.31 -17.90
CA LEU A 107 -5.93 16.41 -19.29
C LEU A 107 -7.46 16.58 -19.33
N ARG A 108 -8.20 15.93 -18.44
CA ARG A 108 -9.66 16.07 -18.37
C ARG A 108 -10.05 17.46 -17.87
N GLU A 109 -9.38 17.97 -16.86
CA GLU A 109 -9.62 19.30 -16.28
C GLU A 109 -9.29 20.40 -17.28
N THR A 110 -8.13 20.33 -17.93
CA THR A 110 -7.76 21.28 -19.01
C THR A 110 -8.75 21.25 -20.16
N LYS A 111 -9.23 20.06 -20.58
CA LYS A 111 -10.29 19.95 -21.59
C LYS A 111 -11.60 20.60 -21.15
N GLN A 112 -12.02 20.39 -19.91
CA GLN A 112 -13.24 21.01 -19.38
C GLN A 112 -13.11 22.53 -19.32
N GLN A 113 -11.97 23.05 -18.84
CA GLN A 113 -11.69 24.48 -18.84
C GLN A 113 -11.74 25.06 -20.27
N PHE A 114 -11.22 24.33 -21.25
CA PHE A 114 -11.26 24.76 -22.65
C PHE A 114 -12.69 24.75 -23.22
N GLU A 115 -13.45 23.68 -22.95
CA GLU A 115 -14.86 23.60 -23.33
C GLU A 115 -15.67 24.74 -22.72
N ASP A 116 -15.45 25.06 -21.44
CA ASP A 116 -16.11 26.18 -20.76
C ASP A 116 -15.80 27.51 -21.46
N ILE A 117 -14.54 27.77 -21.81
CA ILE A 117 -14.15 28.98 -22.56
C ILE A 117 -14.82 29.02 -23.94
N LEU A 118 -14.79 27.91 -24.67
CA LEU A 118 -15.37 27.83 -26.01
C LEU A 118 -16.90 28.05 -26.00
N PHE A 119 -17.62 27.41 -25.08
CA PHE A 119 -19.08 27.43 -25.08
C PHE A 119 -19.69 28.64 -24.37
N SER A 120 -19.01 29.20 -23.35
CA SER A 120 -19.56 30.33 -22.59
C SER A 120 -19.09 31.69 -23.10
N LYS A 121 -17.83 31.81 -23.56
CA LYS A 121 -17.22 33.11 -23.88
C LYS A 121 -17.17 33.40 -25.37
N ILE A 122 -17.25 32.41 -26.26
CA ILE A 122 -17.21 32.67 -27.71
C ILE A 122 -18.59 33.02 -28.25
N ARG A 123 -18.69 34.19 -28.88
CA ARG A 123 -19.89 34.66 -29.57
C ARG A 123 -19.62 34.91 -31.04
N ILE A 124 -20.63 34.65 -31.87
CA ILE A 124 -20.57 34.92 -33.31
C ILE A 124 -21.01 36.35 -33.55
N VAL A 125 -20.11 37.19 -34.09
CA VAL A 125 -20.45 38.52 -34.57
C VAL A 125 -20.64 38.47 -36.08
N LYS A 126 -21.85 38.79 -36.52
CA LYS A 126 -22.18 38.95 -37.93
C LYS A 126 -21.72 40.34 -38.38
N SER A 127 -20.82 40.39 -39.35
CA SER A 127 -20.38 41.63 -39.98
C SER A 127 -21.41 42.06 -41.03
N SER A 128 -21.73 43.35 -41.11
CA SER A 128 -22.64 43.89 -42.15
C SER A 128 -22.11 43.69 -43.57
N PHE A 129 -20.79 43.63 -43.71
CA PHE A 129 -20.12 43.24 -44.94
C PHE A 129 -19.05 42.18 -44.63
N GLY A 130 -19.22 40.98 -45.16
CA GLY A 130 -18.26 39.88 -45.06
C GLY A 130 -18.71 38.71 -44.17
N LYS A 131 -17.80 37.74 -44.01
CA LYS A 131 -18.07 36.49 -43.29
C LYS A 131 -18.18 36.75 -41.77
N PRO A 132 -19.05 36.03 -41.06
CA PRO A 132 -19.16 36.13 -39.60
C PRO A 132 -17.84 35.73 -38.93
N ARG A 133 -17.52 36.39 -37.82
CA ARG A 133 -16.29 36.14 -37.05
C ARG A 133 -16.64 35.71 -35.62
N LEU A 134 -15.75 34.94 -35.01
CA LEU A 134 -15.82 34.58 -33.60
C LEU A 134 -15.16 35.66 -32.77
N HIS A 135 -15.87 36.14 -31.75
CA HIS A 135 -15.40 37.08 -30.74
C HIS A 135 -15.34 36.35 -29.41
N LEU A 136 -14.19 36.46 -28.72
CA LEU A 136 -14.04 35.95 -27.37
C LEU A 136 -14.36 37.09 -26.39
N ASP A 137 -15.41 36.89 -25.62
CA ASP A 137 -15.85 37.85 -24.60
C ASP A 137 -15.16 37.54 -23.27
N MET A 138 -14.03 38.20 -23.02
CA MET A 138 -13.27 38.06 -21.79
C MET A 138 -12.53 39.36 -21.42
N ALA A 139 -12.24 39.55 -20.14
CA ALA A 139 -11.41 40.64 -19.66
C ALA A 139 -9.95 40.47 -20.12
N LEU A 140 -9.22 41.58 -20.26
CA LEU A 140 -7.82 41.56 -20.68
C LEU A 140 -6.92 40.80 -19.68
N GLU A 141 -7.21 40.96 -18.39
CA GLU A 141 -6.52 40.29 -17.28
C GLU A 141 -6.64 38.75 -17.38
N ASP A 142 -7.85 38.24 -17.65
CA ASP A 142 -8.10 36.82 -17.86
C ASP A 142 -7.30 36.28 -19.06
N TYR A 143 -7.16 37.09 -20.12
CA TYR A 143 -6.44 36.70 -21.34
C TYR A 143 -4.94 36.63 -21.09
N GLU A 144 -4.37 37.60 -20.37
CA GLU A 144 -2.96 37.60 -19.99
C GLU A 144 -2.65 36.42 -19.06
N ALA A 145 -3.52 36.13 -18.09
CA ALA A 145 -3.38 34.97 -17.22
C ALA A 145 -3.42 33.64 -18.01
N LEU A 146 -4.31 33.54 -19.01
CA LEU A 146 -4.38 32.38 -19.91
C LEU A 146 -3.12 32.24 -20.77
N LYS A 147 -2.63 33.37 -21.30
CA LYS A 147 -1.42 33.42 -22.12
C LYS A 147 -0.18 33.01 -21.32
N GLU A 148 -0.05 33.48 -20.08
CA GLU A 148 1.05 33.11 -19.18
C GLU A 148 0.96 31.63 -18.77
N LYS A 149 -0.24 31.10 -18.51
CA LYS A 149 -0.43 29.66 -18.24
C LYS A 149 0.03 28.79 -19.40
N ILE A 150 -0.37 29.11 -20.64
CA ILE A 150 0.01 28.36 -21.84
C ILE A 150 1.51 28.45 -22.14
N LYS A 151 2.17 29.54 -21.72
CA LYS A 151 3.60 29.77 -21.99
C LYS A 151 4.52 29.12 -20.95
N ASN A 152 3.99 28.86 -19.76
CA ASN A 152 4.73 28.30 -18.62
C ASN A 152 4.47 26.79 -18.41
N GLU A 153 3.53 26.17 -19.15
CA GLU A 153 3.43 24.71 -19.35
C GLU A 153 4.40 24.21 -20.42
#